data_AF-A0ABD5C8C2-F1
#
_entry.id   AF-A0ABD5C8C2-F1
#
_cell.length_a   1.000
_cell.length_b   1.000
_cell.length_c   1.000
_cell.angle_alpha   90.00
_cell.angle_beta   90.00
_cell.angle_gamma   90.00
#
_symmetry.space_group_name_H-M   'P 1'
#
loop_
_entity.id
_entity.type
_entity.pdbx_description
1 polymer ?
#
loop_
_entity_poly.entity_id
_entity_poly.type
_entity_poly.pdbx_seq_one_letter_code
_entity_poly.pdbx_strand_id
1 'polypeptide(L)'
;MASKRPRTTLLLTDELMTAIRSLSDASGMTMSAIVVQFLEPSIPVMKQLEQVVLEAKKGAAGNGRAIVGSILEGANKTLAELNREFGELDD
;
A
#
# COMPACT_ATOMS: atom_id res chain seq x y z
N MET A 1 -7.00 -22.72 -14.28
CA MET A 1 -8.27 -22.09 -13.83
C MET A 1 -8.18 -20.60 -14.11
N ALA A 2 -9.20 -19.99 -14.70
CA ALA A 2 -9.23 -18.54 -14.83
C ALA A 2 -9.27 -17.92 -13.42
N SER A 3 -8.28 -17.10 -13.09
CA SER A 3 -8.28 -16.35 -11.83
C SER A 3 -9.56 -15.52 -11.75
N LYS A 4 -10.31 -15.66 -10.65
CA LYS A 4 -11.51 -14.85 -10.37
C LYS A 4 -11.17 -13.41 -9.96
N ARG A 5 -9.88 -13.07 -9.86
CA ARG A 5 -9.44 -11.73 -9.47
C ARG A 5 -9.61 -10.75 -10.66
N PRO A 6 -10.10 -9.53 -10.42
CA PRO A 6 -10.20 -8.50 -11.46
C PRO A 6 -8.82 -8.20 -12.04
N ARG A 7 -8.77 -7.94 -13.36
CA ARG A 7 -7.54 -7.58 -14.07
C ARG A 7 -7.47 -6.07 -14.21
N THR A 8 -6.28 -5.51 -14.01
CA THR A 8 -6.01 -4.10 -14.21
C THR A 8 -4.73 -3.92 -15.00
N THR A 9 -4.63 -2.79 -15.69
CA THR A 9 -3.41 -2.35 -16.37
C THR A 9 -2.87 -1.14 -15.63
N LEU A 10 -1.63 -1.20 -15.19
CA LEU A 10 -0.96 -0.11 -14.46
C LEU A 10 0.10 0.52 -15.37
N LEU A 11 0.15 1.86 -15.37
CA LEU A 11 1.26 2.60 -15.95
C LEU A 11 2.29 2.84 -14.83
N LEU A 12 3.48 2.27 -14.99
CA LEU A 12 4.55 2.32 -14.00
C LEU A 12 5.71 3.16 -14.54
N THR A 13 6.49 3.75 -13.64
CA THR A 13 7.78 4.33 -14.01
C THR A 13 8.75 3.22 -14.40
N ASP A 14 9.75 3.56 -15.22
CA ASP A 14 10.78 2.59 -15.64
C ASP A 14 11.56 2.02 -14.44
N GLU A 15 11.83 2.86 -13.44
CA GLU A 15 12.50 2.46 -12.20
C GLU A 15 11.69 1.41 -11.43
N LEU A 16 10.38 1.66 -11.23
CA LEU A 16 9.51 0.73 -10.52
C LEU A 16 9.34 -0.59 -11.30
N MET A 17 9.20 -0.51 -12.62
CA MET A 17 9.12 -1.69 -13.47
C MET A 17 10.40 -2.55 -13.38
N THR A 18 11.56 -1.90 -13.33
CA THR A 18 12.86 -2.56 -13.20
C THR A 18 13.00 -3.22 -11.83
N ALA A 19 12.61 -2.55 -10.75
CA ALA A 19 12.64 -3.11 -9.40
C ALA A 19 11.75 -4.36 -9.26
N ILE A 20 10.50 -4.29 -9.75
CA ILE A 20 9.57 -5.43 -9.70
C ILE A 20 10.12 -6.60 -10.52
N ARG A 21 10.71 -6.34 -11.69
CA ARG A 21 11.32 -7.38 -12.52
C ARG A 21 12.49 -8.04 -11.80
N SER A 22 13.41 -7.26 -11.24
CA SER A 22 14.56 -7.78 -10.49
C SER A 22 14.11 -8.65 -9.31
N LEU A 23 13.06 -8.25 -8.58
CA LEU A 23 12.50 -9.05 -7.49
C LEU A 23 11.82 -10.32 -8.01
N SER A 24 11.17 -10.27 -9.18
CA SER A 24 10.56 -11.43 -9.83
C SER A 24 11.61 -12.47 -10.18
N ASP A 25 12.71 -12.02 -10.79
CA ASP A 25 13.82 -12.88 -11.18
C ASP A 25 14.51 -13.52 -9.96
N ALA A 26 14.67 -12.77 -8.87
CA ALA A 26 15.32 -13.25 -7.64
C ALA A 26 14.43 -14.19 -6.80
N SER A 27 13.14 -13.91 -6.70
CA SER A 27 12.22 -14.67 -5.84
C SER A 27 11.50 -15.83 -6.53
N GLY A 28 11.54 -15.87 -7.87
CA GLY A 28 10.78 -16.83 -8.68
C GLY A 28 9.27 -16.57 -8.69
N MET A 29 8.80 -15.51 -8.03
CA MET A 29 7.40 -15.08 -8.07
C MET A 29 7.10 -14.32 -9.36
N THR A 30 5.84 -14.32 -9.80
CA THR A 30 5.43 -13.46 -10.91
C THR A 30 5.42 -11.98 -10.49
N MET A 31 5.72 -11.08 -11.43
CA MET A 31 5.62 -9.63 -11.20
C MET A 31 4.25 -9.21 -10.63
N SER A 32 3.16 -9.84 -11.09
CA SER A 32 1.81 -9.59 -10.57
C SER A 32 1.64 -10.02 -9.12
N ALA A 33 2.25 -11.13 -8.70
CA ALA A 33 2.20 -11.58 -7.31
C ALA A 33 2.95 -10.61 -6.39
N ILE A 34 4.10 -10.11 -6.85
CA ILE A 34 4.89 -9.09 -6.13
C ILE A 34 4.07 -7.81 -5.95
N VAL A 35 3.48 -7.29 -7.02
CA VAL A 35 2.63 -6.08 -6.94
C VAL A 35 1.47 -6.29 -5.97
N VAL A 36 0.83 -7.45 -6.01
CA VAL A 36 -0.27 -7.78 -5.09
C VAL A 36 0.20 -7.85 -3.64
N GLN A 37 1.35 -8.48 -3.36
CA GLN A 37 1.92 -8.56 -2.01
C GLN A 37 2.24 -7.19 -1.43
N PHE A 38 2.63 -6.21 -2.25
CA PHE A 38 2.83 -4.84 -1.78
C PHE A 38 1.52 -4.07 -1.60
N LEU A 39 0.53 -4.28 -2.48
CA LEU A 39 -0.72 -3.51 -2.47
C LEU A 39 -1.76 -4.02 -1.46
N GLU A 40 -1.89 -5.33 -1.24
CA GLU A 40 -2.88 -5.88 -0.31
C GLU A 40 -2.72 -5.35 1.13
N PRO A 41 -1.50 -5.28 1.72
CA PRO A 41 -1.29 -4.70 3.05
C PRO A 41 -1.62 -3.21 3.13
N SER A 42 -1.60 -2.48 2.00
CA SER A 42 -1.88 -1.04 1.96
C SER A 42 -3.38 -0.69 2.00
N ILE A 43 -4.28 -1.68 1.92
CA ILE A 43 -5.74 -1.48 1.90
C ILE A 43 -6.25 -0.62 3.08
N PRO A 44 -5.84 -0.83 4.34
CA PRO A 44 -6.29 -0.01 5.47
C PRO A 44 -5.92 1.46 5.30
N VAL A 45 -4.68 1.74 4.85
CA VAL A 45 -4.18 3.09 4.59
C VAL A 45 -4.97 3.74 3.46
N MET A 46 -5.24 3.02 2.36
CA MET A 46 -6.07 3.53 1.26
C MET A 46 -7.48 3.91 1.72
N LYS A 47 -8.11 3.11 2.59
CA LYS A 47 -9.44 3.41 3.16
C LYS A 47 -9.41 4.64 4.08
N GLN A 48 -8.37 4.79 4.90
CA GLN A 48 -8.21 5.98 5.75
C GLN A 48 -8.02 7.24 4.90
N LEU A 49 -7.20 7.17 3.85
CA LEU A 49 -7.01 8.27 2.89
C LEU A 49 -8.32 8.64 2.18
N GLU A 50 -9.11 7.66 1.77
CA GLU A 50 -10.43 7.90 1.17
C GLU A 50 -11.35 8.65 2.14
N GLN A 51 -11.44 8.21 3.40
CA GLN A 51 -12.25 8.88 4.43
C GLN A 51 -11.80 10.33 4.62
N VAL A 52 -10.50 10.56 4.71
CA VAL A 52 -9.91 11.90 4.79
C VAL A 52 -10.33 12.77 3.61
N VAL A 53 -10.21 12.27 2.38
CA VAL A 53 -10.58 13.02 1.17
C VAL A 53 -12.08 13.34 1.16
N LEU A 54 -12.92 12.40 1.60
CA LEU A 54 -14.36 12.60 1.69
C LEU A 54 -14.72 13.64 2.76
N GLU A 55 -14.05 13.64 3.91
CA GLU A 55 -14.24 14.63 4.98
C GLU A 55 -13.76 16.02 4.55
N ALA A 56 -12.60 16.11 3.91
CA ALA A 56 -12.08 17.37 3.37
C ALA A 56 -13.00 17.95 2.28
N LYS A 57 -13.60 17.10 1.44
CA LYS A 57 -14.61 17.53 0.45
C LYS A 57 -15.91 18.01 1.10
N LYS A 58 -16.30 17.45 2.25
CA LYS A 58 -17.49 17.85 3.01
C LYS A 58 -17.27 19.12 3.83
N GLY A 59 -16.04 19.36 4.29
CA GLY A 59 -15.67 20.52 5.10
C GLY A 59 -14.54 21.32 4.47
N ALA A 60 -14.87 22.24 3.57
CA ALA A 60 -13.90 23.25 3.14
C ALA A 60 -13.50 24.12 4.35
N ALA A 61 -12.20 24.08 4.70
CA ALA A 61 -11.48 24.93 5.67
C ALA A 61 -11.80 24.72 7.17
N GLY A 62 -10.97 23.90 7.85
CA GLY A 62 -10.88 23.93 9.33
C GLY A 62 -10.00 22.86 9.97
N ASN A 63 -9.99 21.62 9.44
CA ASN A 63 -9.45 20.45 10.16
C ASN A 63 -8.18 19.82 9.57
N GLY A 64 -7.43 20.53 8.70
CA GLY A 64 -6.26 19.98 8.00
C GLY A 64 -5.18 19.38 8.91
N ARG A 65 -4.98 19.91 10.11
CA ARG A 65 -4.02 19.35 11.10
C ARG A 65 -4.47 18.05 11.73
N ALA A 66 -5.76 17.89 12.04
CA ALA A 66 -6.29 16.66 12.61
C ALA A 66 -6.24 15.51 11.58
N ILE A 67 -6.49 15.86 10.32
CA ILE A 67 -6.45 14.96 9.17
C ILE A 67 -5.02 14.45 8.89
N VAL A 68 -4.02 15.34 8.88
CA VAL A 68 -2.62 14.92 8.70
C VAL A 68 -2.12 14.09 9.88
N GLY A 69 -2.59 14.41 11.10
CA GLY A 69 -2.31 13.62 12.30
C GLY A 69 -2.82 12.17 12.19
N SER A 70 -4.06 11.97 11.74
CA SER A 70 -4.64 10.63 11.61
C SER A 70 -3.99 9.78 10.50
N ILE A 71 -3.56 10.39 9.40
CA ILE A 71 -2.80 9.69 8.35
C ILE A 71 -1.42 9.25 8.86
N LEU A 72 -0.69 10.15 9.53
CA LEU A 72 0.62 9.83 10.08
C LEU A 72 0.55 8.75 11.17
N GLU A 73 -0.49 8.79 12.01
CA GLU A 73 -0.74 7.78 13.03
C GLU A 73 -1.10 6.42 12.40
N GLY A 74 -1.94 6.42 11.36
CA GLY A 74 -2.27 5.23 10.58
C GLY A 74 -1.05 4.61 9.90
N ALA A 75 -0.23 5.43 9.23
CA ALA A 75 0.99 4.99 8.56
C ALA A 75 2.03 4.43 9.55
N ASN A 76 2.23 5.09 10.70
CA ASN A 76 3.12 4.59 11.75
C ASN A 76 2.63 3.26 12.34
N LYS A 77 1.32 3.09 12.50
CA LYS A 77 0.75 1.84 12.98
C LYS A 77 0.93 0.71 11.97
N THR A 78 0.71 0.96 10.68
CA THR A 78 0.97 -0.02 9.62
C THR A 78 2.46 -0.37 9.52
N LEU A 79 3.37 0.60 9.66
CA LEU A 79 4.81 0.33 9.73
C LEU A 79 5.20 -0.50 10.96
N ALA A 80 4.58 -0.25 12.11
CA ALA A 80 4.82 -1.04 13.32
C ALA A 80 4.27 -2.47 13.20
N GLU A 81 3.13 -2.66 12.54
CA GLU A 81 2.56 -3.98 12.25
C GLU A 81 3.43 -4.75 11.25
N LEU A 82 3.94 -4.09 10.20
CA LEU A 82 4.90 -4.69 9.27
C LEU A 82 6.22 -5.06 9.95
N ASN A 83 6.80 -4.17 10.76
CA ASN A 83 8.02 -4.49 11.52
C ASN A 83 7.82 -5.65 12.50
N ARG A 84 6.61 -5.84 13.01
CA ARG A 84 6.28 -6.98 13.87
C ARG A 84 6.19 -8.28 13.07
N GLU A 85 5.56 -8.26 11.89
CA GLU A 85 5.46 -9.43 11.02
C GLU A 85 6.81 -9.83 10.40
N PHE A 86 7.72 -8.88 10.15
CA PHE A 86 9.05 -9.15 9.58
C PHE A 86 10.18 -9.24 10.60
N GLY A 87 9.96 -8.79 11.85
CA GLY A 87 10.96 -8.81 12.93
C GLY A 87 11.05 -10.14 13.70
N GLU A 88 10.15 -11.10 13.46
CA GLU A 88 10.21 -12.45 14.05
C GLU A 88 11.09 -13.44 13.24
N LEU A 89 11.85 -12.96 12.25
CA LEU A 89 12.76 -13.78 11.42
C LEU A 89 14.23 -13.79 11.88
N ASP A 90 14.54 -13.18 13.04
CA ASP A 90 15.90 -13.03 13.58
C ASP A 90 16.11 -13.83 14.89
N ASP A 91 15.59 -15.06 14.98
CA ASP A 91 15.98 -16.08 15.98
C ASP A 91 16.54 -17.36 15.30
#